data_AF-A0A258KHN7-F1
#
_entry.id   AF-A0A258KHN7-F1
#
_cell.length_a   1.000
_cell.length_b   1.000
_cell.length_c   1.000
_cell.angle_alpha   90.00
_cell.angle_beta   90.00
_cell.angle_gamma   90.00
#
_symmetry.space_group_name_H-M   'P 1'
#
loop_
_entity.id
_entity.type
_entity.pdbx_description
1 polymer ?
#
loop_
_entity_poly.entity_id
_entity_poly.type
_entity_poly.pdbx_seq_one_letter_code
_entity_poly.pdbx_strand_id
1 'polypeptide(L)'
;MVSLHGSEAKFKLKGDNAKRFTLKGKQLSIRKKYIETDTKWYDLSIEAQTGSGVHEETFRLVKDDFHKNRVIAHRGAWKNTGASENSISALQHAVRLGCQGSEFDVHMTSDSGLIVNHDPSFKGKIIHSTSFAELKHLKLSNGESMPGLEEYLTEGMKQNSTKLILELKPTTNKERAIQSAQKVYEMVRSMKAQAWIDYISFDYNICMELMRLDPHARVAYLNGDKSPELLAKDKLWGLDYNQSVFQKNPGWIEQAKAKGLTINAWTVNDPKLLQWFLDQKIDFITTNEPEMLLKMVRK
;
A
#
# COMPACT_ATOMS: atom_id res chain seq x y z
N MET A 1 7.48 -11.81 8.18
CA MET A 1 7.69 -13.25 8.44
C MET A 1 7.71 -13.45 9.95
N VAL A 2 6.96 -14.43 10.46
CA VAL A 2 7.30 -14.99 11.78
C VAL A 2 8.64 -15.70 11.59
N SER A 3 9.75 -15.02 11.84
CA SER A 3 11.06 -15.66 11.87
C SER A 3 11.15 -16.37 13.22
N LEU A 4 10.68 -17.62 13.26
CA LEU A 4 10.84 -18.48 14.42
C LEU A 4 12.34 -18.79 14.54
N HIS A 5 13.04 -18.05 15.40
CA HIS A 5 14.40 -18.39 15.80
C HIS A 5 14.36 -19.66 16.65
N GLY A 6 14.57 -20.78 15.98
CA GLY A 6 14.62 -22.12 16.53
C GLY A 6 14.66 -23.09 15.36
N SER A 7 15.81 -23.71 15.13
CA SER A 7 16.08 -24.64 14.02
C SER A 7 15.20 -25.91 13.99
N GLU A 8 14.18 -26.01 14.83
CA GLU A 8 13.34 -27.20 15.02
C GLU A 8 11.83 -26.96 14.87
N ALA A 9 11.40 -25.79 14.38
CA ALA A 9 9.97 -25.55 14.16
C ALA A 9 9.40 -26.54 13.13
N LYS A 10 8.45 -27.40 13.57
CA LYS A 10 7.72 -28.30 12.68
C LYS A 10 6.47 -27.60 12.18
N PHE A 11 6.38 -27.44 10.86
CA PHE A 11 5.25 -26.76 10.24
C PHE A 11 4.23 -27.76 9.69
N LYS A 12 2.95 -27.48 9.92
CA LYS A 12 1.83 -28.25 9.40
C LYS A 12 0.80 -27.31 8.78
N LEU A 13 0.29 -27.69 7.61
CA LEU A 13 -0.82 -27.00 6.96
C LEU A 13 -2.14 -27.37 7.65
N LYS A 14 -2.97 -26.36 7.95
CA LYS A 14 -4.28 -26.46 8.58
C LYS A 14 -5.35 -25.70 7.78
N GLY A 15 -6.61 -25.89 8.17
CA GLY A 15 -7.77 -25.26 7.55
C GLY A 15 -8.21 -25.90 6.22
N ASP A 16 -9.28 -25.36 5.66
CA ASP A 16 -10.00 -25.95 4.51
C ASP A 16 -9.13 -26.07 3.24
N ASN A 17 -8.15 -25.18 3.10
CA ASN A 17 -7.24 -25.16 1.97
C ASN A 17 -6.00 -26.04 2.17
N ALA A 18 -5.75 -26.65 3.34
CA ALA A 18 -4.53 -27.44 3.59
C ALA A 18 -4.29 -28.53 2.53
N LYS A 19 -5.35 -29.23 2.12
CA LYS A 19 -5.28 -30.28 1.09
C LYS A 19 -4.86 -29.76 -0.28
N ARG A 20 -5.06 -28.46 -0.56
CA ARG A 20 -4.73 -27.82 -1.83
C ARG A 20 -3.23 -27.60 -2.00
N PHE A 21 -2.50 -27.50 -0.89
CA PHE A 21 -1.09 -27.17 -0.89
C PHE A 21 -0.21 -28.36 -0.46
N THR A 22 1.08 -28.22 -0.72
CA THR A 22 2.16 -29.05 -0.19
C THR A 22 3.19 -28.13 0.43
N LEU A 23 3.65 -28.48 1.64
CA LEU A 23 4.80 -27.88 2.27
C LEU A 23 5.92 -28.92 2.30
N LYS A 24 7.00 -28.69 1.55
CA LYS A 24 8.20 -29.54 1.53
C LYS A 24 9.40 -28.71 1.95
N GLY A 25 9.96 -28.98 3.12
CA GLY A 25 10.97 -28.11 3.72
C GLY A 25 10.43 -26.68 3.86
N LYS A 26 11.10 -25.71 3.24
CA LYS A 26 10.68 -24.29 3.21
C LYS A 26 9.87 -23.91 1.97
N GLN A 27 9.51 -24.86 1.12
CA GLN A 27 8.80 -24.61 -0.14
C GLN A 27 7.31 -24.93 0.00
N LEU A 28 6.47 -23.91 -0.20
CA LEU A 28 5.03 -24.04 -0.32
C LEU A 28 4.66 -24.11 -1.81
N SER A 29 3.78 -25.05 -2.19
CA SER A 29 3.31 -25.18 -3.57
C SER A 29 1.85 -25.59 -3.61
N ILE A 30 1.10 -25.10 -4.60
CA ILE A 30 -0.26 -25.56 -4.88
C ILE A 30 -0.21 -26.87 -5.68
N ARG A 31 -1.07 -27.84 -5.35
CA ARG A 31 -1.16 -29.08 -6.11
C ARG A 31 -1.93 -28.83 -7.40
N LYS A 32 -1.41 -29.33 -8.52
CA LYS A 32 -1.93 -29.10 -9.88
C LYS A 32 -3.45 -29.24 -10.02
N LYS A 33 -4.06 -30.27 -9.40
CA LYS A 33 -5.51 -30.53 -9.48
C LYS A 33 -6.42 -29.49 -8.80
N TYR A 34 -5.85 -28.59 -7.98
CA TYR A 34 -6.58 -27.53 -7.29
C TYR A 34 -6.27 -26.13 -7.84
N ILE A 35 -5.53 -26.05 -8.96
CA ILE A 35 -5.30 -24.79 -9.67
C ILE A 35 -6.60 -24.46 -10.41
N GLU A 36 -7.25 -23.38 -9.99
CA GLU A 36 -8.47 -22.84 -10.59
C GLU A 36 -8.15 -21.46 -11.19
N THR A 37 -8.60 -21.17 -12.40
CA THR A 37 -8.24 -19.93 -13.13
C THR A 37 -8.78 -18.67 -12.46
N ASP A 38 -9.97 -18.77 -11.86
CA ASP A 38 -10.73 -17.63 -11.35
C ASP A 38 -10.50 -17.39 -9.85
N THR A 39 -9.77 -18.29 -9.18
CA THR A 39 -9.41 -18.10 -7.77
C THR A 39 -8.33 -17.02 -7.64
N LYS A 40 -8.67 -15.90 -7.01
CA LYS A 40 -7.75 -14.78 -6.78
C LYS A 40 -6.78 -15.01 -5.61
N TRP A 41 -7.23 -15.73 -4.57
CA TRP A 41 -6.41 -16.03 -3.40
C TRP A 41 -6.90 -17.25 -2.63
N TYR A 42 -6.03 -17.77 -1.76
CA TYR A 42 -6.35 -18.80 -0.79
C TYR A 42 -5.95 -18.32 0.60
N ASP A 43 -6.82 -18.52 1.58
CA ASP A 43 -6.44 -18.41 2.99
C ASP A 43 -5.83 -19.74 3.43
N LEU A 44 -4.58 -19.72 3.91
CA LEU A 44 -3.83 -20.88 4.34
C LEU A 44 -3.39 -20.72 5.80
N SER A 45 -3.85 -21.63 6.64
CA SER A 45 -3.43 -21.71 8.04
C SER A 45 -2.18 -22.57 8.17
N ILE A 46 -1.18 -22.05 8.87
CA ILE A 46 0.07 -22.78 9.16
C ILE A 46 0.19 -22.87 10.67
N GLU A 47 0.22 -24.10 11.17
CA GLU A 47 0.60 -24.41 12.54
C GLU A 47 2.12 -24.59 12.58
N ALA A 48 2.78 -23.89 13.49
CA ALA A 48 4.17 -24.07 13.85
C ALA A 48 4.27 -24.64 15.27
N GLN A 49 4.82 -25.84 15.38
CA GLN A 49 5.16 -26.45 16.67
C GLN A 49 6.59 -26.07 17.02
N THR A 50 6.77 -25.45 18.18
CA THR A 50 8.05 -24.94 18.69
C THR A 50 8.31 -25.48 20.09
N GLY A 51 9.53 -25.33 20.61
CA GLY A 51 9.84 -25.68 22.00
C GLY A 51 9.02 -24.91 23.04
N SER A 52 8.50 -23.72 22.68
CA SER A 52 7.66 -22.88 23.52
C SER A 52 6.15 -23.10 23.35
N GLY A 53 5.73 -24.02 22.47
CA GLY A 53 4.32 -24.35 22.25
C GLY A 53 3.90 -24.35 20.77
N VAL A 54 2.59 -24.40 20.58
CA VAL A 54 1.94 -24.44 19.27
C VAL A 54 1.43 -23.05 18.91
N HIS A 55 1.82 -22.56 17.75
CA HIS A 55 1.35 -21.29 17.20
C HIS A 55 0.66 -21.55 15.86
N GLU A 56 -0.51 -20.97 15.65
CA GLU A 56 -1.23 -21.07 14.39
C GLU A 56 -1.51 -19.66 13.85
N GLU A 57 -1.19 -19.42 12.58
CA GLU A 57 -1.49 -18.17 11.90
C GLU A 57 -2.09 -18.47 10.52
N THR A 58 -3.06 -17.65 10.10
CA THR A 58 -3.67 -17.76 8.77
C THR A 58 -3.18 -16.63 7.86
N PHE A 59 -2.59 -17.01 6.73
CA PHE A 59 -2.06 -16.10 5.72
C PHE A 59 -2.94 -16.12 4.48
N ARG A 60 -3.08 -14.97 3.82
CA ARG A 60 -3.72 -14.89 2.51
C ARG A 60 -2.67 -14.94 1.40
N LEU A 61 -2.74 -15.98 0.58
CA LEU A 61 -1.89 -16.19 -0.58
C LEU A 61 -2.61 -15.65 -1.81
N VAL A 62 -2.19 -14.47 -2.28
CA VAL A 62 -2.79 -13.80 -3.44
C VAL A 62 -2.03 -14.20 -4.70
N LYS A 63 -2.76 -14.53 -5.77
CA LYS A 63 -2.18 -14.73 -7.09
C LYS A 63 -1.65 -13.38 -7.59
N ASP A 64 -0.35 -13.31 -7.92
CA ASP A 64 0.32 -12.08 -8.36
C ASP A 64 -0.06 -11.72 -9.81
N ASP A 65 -1.33 -11.35 -10.02
CA ASP A 65 -1.84 -10.78 -11.27
C ASP A 65 -1.71 -9.24 -11.28
N PHE A 66 -1.00 -8.67 -10.30
CA PHE A 66 -0.79 -7.22 -10.21
C PHE A 66 -0.08 -6.72 -11.46
N HIS A 67 -0.62 -5.67 -12.09
CA HIS A 67 0.00 -5.04 -13.25
C HIS A 67 1.44 -4.61 -12.92
N LYS A 68 2.31 -4.57 -13.93
CA LYS A 68 3.74 -4.21 -13.81
C LYS A 68 4.09 -2.94 -14.63
N ASN A 69 3.11 -2.05 -14.83
CA ASN A 69 3.14 -0.95 -15.81
C ASN A 69 3.52 0.42 -15.23
N ARG A 70 4.07 0.49 -14.01
CA ARG A 70 4.62 1.70 -13.36
C ARG A 70 3.59 2.78 -12.96
N VAL A 71 2.34 2.66 -13.39
CA VAL A 71 1.34 3.73 -13.21
C VAL A 71 0.67 3.62 -11.84
N ILE A 72 0.78 4.68 -11.04
CA ILE A 72 0.01 4.88 -9.81
C ILE A 72 -0.96 6.04 -10.03
N ALA A 73 -2.25 5.79 -9.86
CA ALA A 73 -3.29 6.81 -9.93
C ALA A 73 -3.38 7.54 -8.57
N HIS A 74 -3.01 8.83 -8.55
CA HIS A 74 -3.01 9.66 -7.35
C HIS A 74 -4.44 9.95 -6.88
N ARG A 75 -4.76 9.55 -5.65
CA ARG A 75 -6.11 9.60 -5.05
C ARG A 75 -7.16 8.81 -5.85
N GLY A 76 -6.71 7.76 -6.54
CA GLY A 76 -7.47 7.01 -7.55
C GLY A 76 -7.59 7.73 -8.90
N ALA A 77 -8.37 7.17 -9.84
CA ALA A 77 -8.58 7.77 -11.15
C ALA A 77 -9.87 8.61 -11.19
N TRP A 78 -9.74 9.89 -10.84
CA TRP A 78 -10.87 10.80 -10.62
C TRP A 78 -11.06 11.87 -11.72
N LYS A 79 -9.96 12.37 -12.30
CA LYS A 79 -9.96 13.62 -13.08
C LYS A 79 -10.92 13.63 -14.28
N ASN A 80 -11.03 12.51 -15.00
CA ASN A 80 -11.82 12.40 -16.24
C ASN A 80 -12.95 11.36 -16.14
N THR A 81 -13.40 11.05 -14.91
CA THR A 81 -14.32 9.91 -14.68
C THR A 81 -15.63 10.30 -14.00
N GLY A 82 -15.74 11.54 -13.50
CA GLY A 82 -16.86 11.97 -12.66
C GLY A 82 -16.76 11.48 -11.21
N ALA A 83 -15.70 10.76 -10.86
CA ALA A 83 -15.40 10.38 -9.48
C ALA A 83 -14.77 11.55 -8.70
N SER A 84 -14.87 11.47 -7.38
CA SER A 84 -14.10 12.35 -6.48
C SER A 84 -12.74 11.75 -6.18
N GLU A 85 -11.73 12.59 -5.92
CA GLU A 85 -10.50 12.15 -5.26
C GLU A 85 -10.81 11.32 -4.01
N ASN A 86 -10.00 10.29 -3.74
CA ASN A 86 -10.11 9.46 -2.53
C ASN A 86 -11.48 8.75 -2.35
N SER A 87 -12.26 8.62 -3.43
CA SER A 87 -13.55 7.91 -3.43
C SER A 87 -13.42 6.43 -3.79
N ILE A 88 -14.46 5.65 -3.51
CA ILE A 88 -14.54 4.24 -3.92
C ILE A 88 -14.62 4.16 -5.45
N SER A 89 -15.37 5.06 -6.10
CA SER A 89 -15.42 5.07 -7.57
C SER A 89 -14.06 5.39 -8.21
N ALA A 90 -13.26 6.31 -7.64
CA ALA A 90 -11.93 6.61 -8.15
C ALA A 90 -10.99 5.39 -8.06
N LEU A 91 -11.04 4.62 -6.97
CA LEU A 91 -10.35 3.33 -6.86
C LEU A 91 -10.81 2.36 -7.96
N GLN A 92 -12.12 2.17 -8.11
CA GLN A 92 -12.66 1.29 -9.13
C GLN A 92 -12.26 1.70 -10.55
N HIS A 93 -12.19 3.01 -10.83
CA HIS A 93 -11.69 3.51 -12.11
C HIS A 93 -10.22 3.18 -12.31
N ALA A 94 -9.36 3.36 -11.30
CA ALA A 94 -7.95 2.98 -11.39
C ALA A 94 -7.76 1.48 -11.66
N VAL A 95 -8.55 0.63 -11.00
CA VAL A 95 -8.60 -0.82 -11.26
C VAL A 95 -9.02 -1.10 -12.70
N ARG A 96 -10.12 -0.50 -13.19
CA ARG A 96 -10.62 -0.70 -14.57
C ARG A 96 -9.64 -0.25 -15.64
N LEU A 97 -8.91 0.84 -15.40
CA LEU A 97 -7.86 1.33 -16.31
C LEU A 97 -6.65 0.38 -16.39
N GLY A 98 -6.51 -0.48 -15.38
CA GLY A 98 -5.37 -1.37 -15.23
C GLY A 98 -4.14 -0.65 -14.70
N CYS A 99 -4.33 0.35 -13.82
CA CYS A 99 -3.21 0.96 -13.11
C CYS A 99 -2.53 -0.08 -12.22
N GLN A 100 -1.20 0.01 -12.08
CA GLN A 100 -0.51 -0.81 -11.11
C GLN A 100 -0.88 -0.47 -9.68
N GLY A 101 -1.03 0.81 -9.36
CA GLY A 101 -1.45 1.25 -8.04
C GLY A 101 -2.59 2.26 -8.11
N SER A 102 -3.40 2.28 -7.06
CA SER A 102 -4.30 3.38 -6.73
C SER A 102 -3.85 3.92 -5.38
N GLU A 103 -3.39 5.16 -5.36
CA GLU A 103 -3.00 5.86 -4.13
C GLU A 103 -4.23 6.48 -3.45
N PHE A 104 -4.20 6.55 -2.12
CA PHE A 104 -5.23 7.17 -1.30
C PHE A 104 -4.67 7.56 0.08
N ASP A 105 -5.29 8.58 0.67
CA ASP A 105 -4.83 9.24 1.89
C ASP A 105 -5.65 8.83 3.12
N VAL A 106 -5.00 8.47 4.23
CA VAL A 106 -5.65 8.05 5.47
C VAL A 106 -5.29 8.98 6.63
N HIS A 107 -6.32 9.45 7.32
CA HIS A 107 -6.20 10.18 8.59
C HIS A 107 -6.78 9.38 9.76
N MET A 108 -6.30 9.68 10.95
CA MET A 108 -6.90 9.21 12.21
C MET A 108 -7.79 10.31 12.82
N THR A 109 -9.02 9.95 13.16
CA THR A 109 -10.06 10.84 13.71
C THR A 109 -9.87 11.09 15.21
N SER A 110 -10.70 11.93 15.83
CA SER A 110 -10.61 12.23 17.28
C SER A 110 -10.80 11.02 18.18
N ASP A 111 -11.60 10.06 17.73
CA ASP A 111 -11.95 8.79 18.39
C ASP A 111 -11.15 7.60 17.84
N SER A 112 -10.01 7.85 17.19
CA SER A 112 -9.09 6.85 16.63
C SER A 112 -9.65 5.96 15.51
N GLY A 113 -10.75 6.37 14.87
CA GLY A 113 -11.19 5.80 13.60
C GLY A 113 -10.29 6.23 12.44
N LEU A 114 -10.36 5.51 11.32
CA LEU A 114 -9.49 5.72 10.15
C LEU A 114 -10.34 6.11 8.94
N ILE A 115 -10.16 7.32 8.44
CA ILE A 115 -10.97 7.92 7.37
C ILE A 115 -10.08 8.26 6.16
N VAL A 116 -10.64 8.13 4.96
CA VAL A 116 -9.91 8.40 3.71
C VAL A 116 -10.21 9.82 3.22
N ASN A 117 -9.19 10.69 3.21
CA ASN A 117 -9.26 12.07 2.72
C ASN A 117 -7.85 12.66 2.59
N HIS A 118 -7.59 13.51 1.59
CA HIS A 118 -6.27 14.13 1.47
C HIS A 118 -6.01 15.20 2.54
N ASP A 119 -6.85 16.24 2.56
CA ASP A 119 -6.64 17.42 3.39
C ASP A 119 -6.89 17.13 4.87
N PRO A 120 -6.26 17.86 5.81
CA PRO A 120 -6.51 17.68 7.25
C PRO A 120 -7.89 18.17 7.69
N SER A 121 -8.63 18.82 6.80
CA SER A 121 -10.02 19.23 7.02
C SER A 121 -10.86 18.97 5.78
N PHE A 122 -12.16 18.76 6.00
CA PHE A 122 -13.13 18.59 4.94
C PHE A 122 -14.44 19.27 5.33
N LYS A 123 -14.99 20.12 4.44
CA LYS A 123 -16.25 20.86 4.66
C LYS A 123 -16.34 21.54 6.05
N GLY A 124 -15.26 22.20 6.46
CA GLY A 124 -15.19 22.93 7.73
C GLY A 124 -14.96 22.07 8.98
N LYS A 125 -14.76 20.76 8.84
CA LYS A 125 -14.43 19.84 9.93
C LYS A 125 -12.95 19.48 9.90
N ILE A 126 -12.25 19.66 11.02
CA ILE A 126 -10.84 19.29 11.17
C ILE A 126 -10.76 17.84 11.61
N ILE A 127 -10.21 16.96 10.78
CA ILE A 127 -10.34 15.49 10.92
C ILE A 127 -9.84 14.99 12.27
N HIS A 128 -8.66 15.43 12.72
CA HIS A 128 -8.06 14.97 13.98
C HIS A 128 -8.84 15.39 15.25
N SER A 129 -9.87 16.23 15.10
CA SER A 129 -10.73 16.77 16.15
C SER A 129 -12.22 16.44 15.96
N THR A 130 -12.57 15.67 14.91
CA THR A 130 -13.94 15.26 14.60
C THR A 130 -14.05 13.74 14.67
N SER A 131 -15.20 13.22 15.13
CA SER A 131 -15.42 11.78 15.28
C SER A 131 -15.54 11.07 13.93
N PHE A 132 -15.20 9.78 13.89
CA PHE A 132 -15.33 8.95 12.70
C PHE A 132 -16.77 8.89 12.19
N ALA A 133 -17.73 8.69 13.10
CA ALA A 133 -19.14 8.63 12.75
C ALA A 133 -19.62 9.90 12.05
N GLU A 134 -19.20 11.07 12.51
CA GLU A 134 -19.56 12.35 11.88
C GLU A 134 -18.93 12.50 10.49
N LEU A 135 -17.64 12.20 10.36
CA LEU A 135 -16.91 12.36 9.08
C LEU A 135 -17.40 11.39 8.00
N LYS A 136 -17.68 10.14 8.36
CA LYS A 136 -18.11 9.10 7.42
C LYS A 136 -19.43 9.44 6.70
N HIS A 137 -20.25 10.34 7.23
CA HIS A 137 -21.49 10.78 6.60
C HIS A 137 -21.33 12.00 5.68
N LEU A 138 -20.16 12.65 5.67
CA LEU A 138 -19.91 13.79 4.79
C LEU A 138 -19.86 13.35 3.33
N LYS A 139 -20.47 14.13 2.45
CA LYS A 139 -20.53 13.84 1.01
C LYS A 139 -19.32 14.36 0.26
N LEU A 140 -18.72 13.53 -0.58
CA LEU A 140 -17.73 13.91 -1.59
C LEU A 140 -18.41 14.67 -2.75
N SER A 141 -17.61 15.23 -3.67
CA SER A 141 -18.14 16.03 -4.79
C SER A 141 -19.01 15.22 -5.76
N ASN A 142 -18.82 13.91 -5.85
CA ASN A 142 -19.60 12.98 -6.67
C ASN A 142 -20.81 12.37 -5.93
N GLY A 143 -21.09 12.80 -4.69
CA GLY A 143 -22.22 12.32 -3.88
C GLY A 143 -21.96 11.06 -3.05
N GLU A 144 -20.82 10.39 -3.22
CA GLU A 144 -20.40 9.32 -2.30
C GLU A 144 -20.23 9.85 -0.88
N SER A 145 -20.41 8.98 0.10
CA SER A 145 -19.99 9.26 1.47
C SER A 145 -18.46 9.14 1.57
N MET A 146 -17.84 9.94 2.43
CA MET A 146 -16.41 9.83 2.73
C MET A 146 -16.09 8.42 3.26
N PRO A 147 -15.19 7.65 2.60
CA PRO A 147 -14.99 6.26 2.95
C PRO A 147 -14.14 6.13 4.22
N GLY A 148 -14.51 5.15 5.07
CA GLY A 148 -13.59 4.63 6.08
C GLY A 148 -12.54 3.73 5.44
N LEU A 149 -11.39 3.56 6.12
CA LEU A 149 -10.32 2.68 5.60
C LEU A 149 -10.84 1.25 5.35
N GLU A 150 -11.65 0.69 6.26
CA GLU A 150 -12.21 -0.66 6.13
C GLU A 150 -13.06 -0.82 4.86
N GLU A 151 -13.88 0.17 4.51
CA GLU A 151 -14.68 0.17 3.28
C GLU A 151 -13.78 0.22 2.04
N TYR A 152 -12.75 1.08 2.09
CA TYR A 152 -11.80 1.23 0.99
C TYR A 152 -11.02 -0.06 0.72
N LEU A 153 -10.52 -0.71 1.78
CA LEU A 153 -9.83 -1.99 1.70
C LEU A 153 -10.76 -3.12 1.24
N THR A 154 -12.01 -3.14 1.73
CA THR A 154 -13.01 -4.13 1.31
C THR A 154 -13.29 -4.03 -0.18
N GLU A 155 -13.41 -2.82 -0.73
CA GLU A 155 -13.55 -2.65 -2.17
C GLU A 155 -12.27 -3.10 -2.91
N GLY A 156 -11.12 -2.60 -2.47
CA GLY A 156 -9.84 -2.85 -3.14
C GLY A 156 -9.46 -4.32 -3.20
N MET A 157 -9.84 -5.13 -2.21
CA MET A 157 -9.58 -6.56 -2.18
C MET A 157 -10.49 -7.40 -3.09
N LYS A 158 -11.49 -6.83 -3.77
CA LYS A 158 -12.32 -7.58 -4.75
C LYS A 158 -11.54 -8.03 -6.00
N GLN A 159 -10.34 -7.47 -6.18
CA GLN A 159 -9.43 -7.67 -7.31
C GLN A 159 -8.02 -8.03 -6.83
N ASN A 160 -7.12 -8.46 -7.72
CA ASN A 160 -5.71 -8.76 -7.44
C ASN A 160 -4.77 -8.27 -8.57
N SER A 161 -5.19 -7.23 -9.30
CA SER A 161 -4.52 -6.59 -10.43
C SER A 161 -3.91 -5.22 -10.11
N THR A 162 -4.39 -4.53 -9.07
CA THR A 162 -3.98 -3.17 -8.70
C THR A 162 -3.65 -3.10 -7.21
N LYS A 163 -2.49 -2.56 -6.87
CA LYS A 163 -2.03 -2.28 -5.51
C LYS A 163 -2.78 -1.10 -4.91
N LEU A 164 -2.87 -1.09 -3.58
CA LEU A 164 -3.43 -0.02 -2.78
C LEU A 164 -2.26 0.71 -2.13
N ILE A 165 -1.96 1.92 -2.61
CA ILE A 165 -0.84 2.71 -2.12
C ILE A 165 -1.38 3.62 -1.00
N LEU A 166 -1.17 3.21 0.24
CA LEU A 166 -1.79 3.84 1.41
C LEU A 166 -0.86 4.93 1.96
N GLU A 167 -1.24 6.19 1.75
CA GLU A 167 -0.59 7.30 2.44
C GLU A 167 -1.15 7.48 3.85
N LEU A 168 -0.33 7.27 4.88
CA LEU A 168 -0.72 7.62 6.24
C LEU A 168 -0.25 9.04 6.55
N LYS A 169 -1.22 9.94 6.77
CA LYS A 169 -0.95 11.37 6.91
C LYS A 169 -0.27 11.69 8.25
N PRO A 170 0.66 12.67 8.29
CA PRO A 170 1.26 13.14 9.53
C PRO A 170 0.19 13.57 10.53
N THR A 171 0.50 13.40 11.82
CA THR A 171 -0.44 13.72 12.90
C THR A 171 0.08 14.86 13.78
N THR A 172 -0.70 15.24 14.79
CA THR A 172 -0.40 16.39 15.66
C THR A 172 0.87 16.24 16.50
N ASN A 173 1.31 15.01 16.78
CA ASN A 173 2.53 14.73 17.54
C ASN A 173 3.02 13.28 17.28
N LYS A 174 4.20 12.95 17.81
CA LYS A 174 4.84 11.65 17.60
C LYS A 174 4.02 10.48 18.17
N GLU A 175 3.46 10.64 19.37
CA GLU A 175 2.68 9.59 20.03
C GLU A 175 1.47 9.20 19.20
N ARG A 176 0.78 10.21 18.64
CA ARG A 176 -0.38 10.00 17.79
C ARG A 176 -0.01 9.45 16.41
N ALA A 177 1.18 9.76 15.92
CA ALA A 177 1.72 9.20 14.67
C ALA A 177 2.03 7.70 14.83
N ILE A 178 2.59 7.31 15.99
CA ILE A 178 2.81 5.90 16.34
C ILE A 178 1.46 5.17 16.48
N GLN A 179 0.49 5.77 17.17
CA GLN A 179 -0.84 5.19 17.34
C GLN A 179 -1.57 5.01 16.00
N SER A 180 -1.48 5.97 15.07
CA SER A 180 -2.11 5.85 13.75
C SER A 180 -1.48 4.73 12.92
N ALA A 181 -0.15 4.60 12.95
CA ALA A 181 0.55 3.50 12.29
C ALA A 181 0.12 2.13 12.83
N GLN A 182 0.00 2.00 14.16
CA GLN A 182 -0.48 0.78 14.81
C GLN A 182 -1.92 0.45 14.39
N LYS A 183 -2.83 1.44 14.38
CA LYS A 183 -4.23 1.24 13.99
C LYS A 183 -4.37 0.82 12.53
N VAL A 184 -3.63 1.44 11.62
CA VAL A 184 -3.61 1.04 10.20
C VAL A 184 -3.06 -0.38 10.05
N TYR A 185 -1.93 -0.69 10.70
CA TYR A 185 -1.33 -2.03 10.66
C TYR A 185 -2.28 -3.11 11.18
N GLU A 186 -2.94 -2.87 12.33
CA GLU A 186 -3.93 -3.76 12.92
C GLU A 186 -5.08 -4.05 11.95
N MET A 187 -5.61 -3.01 11.29
CA MET A 187 -6.69 -3.15 10.32
C MET A 187 -6.24 -3.92 9.06
N VAL A 188 -5.09 -3.58 8.48
CA VAL A 188 -4.56 -4.30 7.31
C VAL A 188 -4.31 -5.77 7.66
N ARG A 189 -3.79 -6.06 8.86
CA ARG A 189 -3.55 -7.43 9.31
C ARG A 189 -4.85 -8.20 9.54
N SER A 190 -5.82 -7.61 10.24
CA SER A 190 -7.09 -8.29 10.56
C SER A 190 -7.89 -8.64 9.29
N MET A 191 -7.85 -7.75 8.29
CA MET A 191 -8.48 -7.95 6.99
C MET A 191 -7.69 -8.87 6.05
N LYS A 192 -6.45 -9.25 6.42
CA LYS A 192 -5.49 -9.99 5.59
C LYS A 192 -5.20 -9.28 4.26
N ALA A 193 -5.08 -7.96 4.30
CA ALA A 193 -4.92 -7.09 3.13
C ALA A 193 -3.45 -6.83 2.75
N GLN A 194 -2.48 -7.38 3.48
CA GLN A 194 -1.04 -7.09 3.32
C GLN A 194 -0.54 -7.24 1.88
N ALA A 195 -1.06 -8.23 1.14
CA ALA A 195 -0.67 -8.47 -0.25
C ALA A 195 -1.08 -7.34 -1.21
N TRP A 196 -1.99 -6.45 -0.84
CA TRP A 196 -2.41 -5.30 -1.64
C TRP A 196 -1.68 -4.01 -1.27
N ILE A 197 -1.17 -3.90 -0.05
CA ILE A 197 -0.70 -2.62 0.50
C ILE A 197 0.77 -2.38 0.20
N ASP A 198 1.06 -1.20 -0.34
CA ASP A 198 2.35 -0.54 -0.19
C ASP A 198 2.09 0.77 0.61
N TYR A 199 2.85 1.03 1.66
CA TYR A 199 2.66 2.17 2.56
C TYR A 199 3.56 3.35 2.20
N ILE A 200 3.04 4.56 2.31
CA ILE A 200 3.80 5.81 2.14
C ILE A 200 3.46 6.81 3.27
N SER A 201 4.42 7.66 3.66
CA SER A 201 4.16 8.76 4.60
C SER A 201 5.23 9.85 4.55
N PHE A 202 4.83 11.09 4.84
CA PHE A 202 5.74 12.21 5.09
C PHE A 202 6.35 12.17 6.50
N ASP A 203 5.74 11.43 7.44
CA ASP A 203 6.24 11.31 8.81
C ASP A 203 7.16 10.09 8.93
N TYR A 204 8.42 10.35 9.26
CA TYR A 204 9.41 9.28 9.41
C TYR A 204 9.10 8.37 10.60
N ASN A 205 8.46 8.88 11.67
CA ASN A 205 8.07 8.06 12.81
C ASN A 205 7.02 7.02 12.43
N ILE A 206 6.06 7.40 11.56
CA ILE A 206 5.08 6.46 10.99
C ILE A 206 5.82 5.38 10.18
N CYS A 207 6.74 5.78 9.30
CA CYS A 207 7.49 4.82 8.48
C CYS A 207 8.25 3.80 9.35
N MET A 208 8.97 4.29 10.36
CA MET A 208 9.75 3.43 11.25
C MET A 208 8.87 2.56 12.16
N GLU A 209 7.71 3.04 12.60
CA GLU A 209 6.77 2.23 13.38
C GLU A 209 6.17 1.11 12.53
N LEU A 210 5.78 1.37 11.28
CA LEU A 210 5.33 0.33 10.35
C LEU A 210 6.42 -0.73 10.11
N MET A 211 7.68 -0.31 9.91
CA MET A 211 8.82 -1.22 9.77
C MET A 211 9.11 -2.02 11.05
N ARG A 212 8.85 -1.44 12.23
CA ARG A 212 8.98 -2.14 13.51
C ARG A 212 7.89 -3.21 13.68
N LEU A 213 6.66 -2.90 13.29
CA LEU A 213 5.50 -3.79 13.37
C LEU A 213 5.58 -4.93 12.35
N ASP A 214 6.03 -4.64 11.12
CA ASP A 214 6.29 -5.64 10.09
C ASP A 214 7.54 -5.26 9.26
N PRO A 215 8.70 -5.89 9.55
CA PRO A 215 9.94 -5.64 8.81
C PRO A 215 9.91 -6.02 7.32
N HIS A 216 8.82 -6.63 6.83
CA HIS A 216 8.63 -6.97 5.43
C HIS A 216 7.56 -6.11 4.74
N ALA A 217 6.93 -5.21 5.48
CA ALA A 217 6.04 -4.24 4.89
C ALA A 217 6.80 -3.40 3.86
N ARG A 218 6.14 -3.11 2.75
CA ARG A 218 6.67 -2.20 1.75
C ARG A 218 6.35 -0.78 2.19
N VAL A 219 7.34 -0.09 2.77
CA VAL A 219 7.20 1.28 3.27
C VAL A 219 8.15 2.19 2.50
N ALA A 220 7.62 3.21 1.83
CA ALA A 220 8.40 4.25 1.18
C ALA A 220 8.19 5.62 1.83
N TYR A 221 9.25 6.43 1.88
CA TYR A 221 9.21 7.73 2.53
C TYR A 221 8.91 8.87 1.55
N LEU A 222 8.08 9.85 1.93
CA LEU A 222 7.57 10.89 1.02
C LEU A 222 8.34 12.22 1.03
N ASN A 223 8.91 12.59 2.17
CA ASN A 223 9.23 14.00 2.46
C ASN A 223 10.40 14.59 1.65
N GLY A 224 11.28 13.75 1.09
CA GLY A 224 12.38 14.20 0.24
C GLY A 224 13.61 14.75 0.97
N ASP A 225 13.64 14.73 2.31
CA ASP A 225 14.74 15.25 3.14
C ASP A 225 15.78 14.18 3.55
N LYS A 226 15.64 12.92 3.09
CA LYS A 226 16.54 11.82 3.45
C LYS A 226 17.19 11.23 2.20
N SER A 227 18.48 10.95 2.29
CA SER A 227 19.22 10.36 1.18
C SER A 227 18.85 8.88 0.96
N PRO A 228 19.02 8.35 -0.25
CA PRO A 228 18.87 6.91 -0.50
C PRO A 228 19.75 6.04 0.42
N GLU A 229 20.94 6.51 0.80
CA GLU A 229 21.81 5.80 1.75
C GLU A 229 21.13 5.60 3.11
N LEU A 230 20.50 6.66 3.64
CA LEU A 230 19.83 6.59 4.94
C LEU A 230 18.61 5.67 4.88
N LEU A 231 17.79 5.77 3.82
CA LEU A 231 16.60 4.91 3.67
C LEU A 231 16.98 3.43 3.55
N ALA A 232 18.06 3.12 2.81
CA ALA A 232 18.57 1.76 2.69
C ALA A 232 19.10 1.22 4.03
N LYS A 233 19.83 2.05 4.79
CA LYS A 233 20.30 1.70 6.14
C LYS A 233 19.14 1.37 7.08
N ASP A 234 18.07 2.15 7.00
CA ASP A 234 16.87 1.96 7.83
C ASP A 234 15.90 0.91 7.26
N LYS A 235 16.30 0.22 6.19
CA LYS A 235 15.59 -0.90 5.54
C LYS A 235 14.22 -0.54 4.99
N LEU A 236 13.98 0.72 4.65
CA LEU A 236 12.78 1.12 3.94
C LEU A 236 12.77 0.50 2.54
N TRP A 237 11.57 0.26 2.02
CA TRP A 237 11.39 -0.36 0.70
C TRP A 237 11.77 0.58 -0.43
N GLY A 238 11.58 1.89 -0.24
CA GLY A 238 11.85 2.87 -1.27
C GLY A 238 11.74 4.31 -0.83
N LEU A 239 11.86 5.18 -1.81
CA LEU A 239 11.54 6.59 -1.73
C LEU A 239 10.40 6.89 -2.69
N ASP A 240 9.48 7.71 -2.23
CA ASP A 240 8.39 8.22 -3.04
C ASP A 240 8.48 9.74 -3.00
N TYR A 241 9.29 10.37 -3.84
CA TYR A 241 9.65 11.77 -3.65
C TYR A 241 8.98 12.69 -4.65
N ASN A 242 8.77 13.94 -4.22
CA ASN A 242 8.30 14.96 -5.13
C ASN A 242 9.26 15.09 -6.32
N GLN A 243 8.73 15.24 -7.54
CA GLN A 243 9.55 15.32 -8.76
C GLN A 243 10.71 16.33 -8.69
N SER A 244 10.52 17.44 -7.98
CA SER A 244 11.55 18.47 -7.84
C SER A 244 12.74 18.04 -6.98
N VAL A 245 12.55 17.08 -6.07
CA VAL A 245 13.62 16.53 -5.22
C VAL A 245 14.64 15.78 -6.08
N PHE A 246 14.18 15.01 -7.06
CA PHE A 246 15.05 14.31 -8.01
C PHE A 246 15.82 15.26 -8.93
N GLN A 247 15.19 16.36 -9.34
CA GLN A 247 15.84 17.39 -10.15
C GLN A 247 16.92 18.13 -9.36
N LYS A 248 16.67 18.41 -8.07
CA LYS A 248 17.63 19.05 -7.16
C LYS A 248 18.78 18.12 -6.74
N ASN A 249 18.56 16.81 -6.82
CA ASN A 249 19.52 15.77 -6.41
C ASN A 249 19.72 14.74 -7.54
N PRO A 250 20.41 15.11 -8.64
CA PRO A 250 20.46 14.28 -9.85
C PRO A 250 21.09 12.89 -9.64
N GLY A 251 21.91 12.69 -8.60
CA GLY A 251 22.49 11.39 -8.26
C GLY A 251 21.58 10.45 -7.45
N TRP A 252 20.44 10.92 -6.93
CA TRP A 252 19.61 10.10 -6.02
C TRP A 252 18.93 8.93 -6.73
N ILE A 253 18.56 9.07 -8.01
CA ILE A 253 17.97 7.96 -8.77
C ILE A 253 18.99 6.81 -8.90
N GLU A 254 20.23 7.11 -9.27
CA GLU A 254 21.29 6.12 -9.42
C GLU A 254 21.67 5.48 -8.08
N GLN A 255 21.80 6.29 -7.03
CA GLN A 255 22.10 5.81 -5.68
C GLN A 255 21.00 4.86 -5.17
N ALA A 256 19.73 5.23 -5.37
CA ALA A 256 18.61 4.39 -4.96
C ALA A 256 18.60 3.04 -5.68
N LYS A 257 18.82 3.03 -7.01
CA LYS A 257 18.96 1.79 -7.79
C LYS A 257 20.10 0.92 -7.29
N ALA A 258 21.26 1.50 -7.02
CA ALA A 258 22.43 0.78 -6.51
C ALA A 258 22.18 0.13 -5.14
N LYS A 259 21.23 0.67 -4.36
CA LYS A 259 20.82 0.14 -3.06
C LYS A 259 19.60 -0.80 -3.14
N GLY A 260 19.05 -1.03 -4.33
CA GLY A 260 17.85 -1.85 -4.51
C GLY A 260 16.58 -1.22 -3.91
N LEU A 261 16.58 0.10 -3.72
CA LEU A 261 15.40 0.84 -3.28
C LEU A 261 14.44 1.05 -4.45
N THR A 262 13.15 0.92 -4.16
CA THR A 262 12.09 1.31 -5.10
C THR A 262 12.05 2.83 -5.22
N ILE A 263 11.84 3.32 -6.44
CA ILE A 263 11.76 4.74 -6.75
C ILE A 263 10.38 5.08 -7.31
N ASN A 264 9.64 5.90 -6.58
CA ASN A 264 8.41 6.54 -7.05
C ASN A 264 8.59 8.06 -7.10
N ALA A 265 7.95 8.72 -8.06
CA ALA A 265 7.93 10.16 -8.21
C ALA A 265 6.50 10.70 -8.26
N TRP A 266 6.23 11.75 -7.49
CA TRP A 266 4.90 12.37 -7.38
C TRP A 266 4.93 13.91 -7.38
N THR A 267 3.80 14.59 -7.59
CA THR A 267 2.74 14.16 -8.50
C THR A 267 3.15 14.63 -9.89
N VAL A 268 3.44 13.72 -10.81
CA VAL A 268 3.97 14.07 -12.14
C VAL A 268 2.82 14.11 -13.13
N ASN A 269 2.48 15.31 -13.62
CA ASN A 269 1.39 15.49 -14.60
C ASN A 269 1.88 16.06 -15.93
N ASP A 270 3.06 16.69 -15.95
CA ASP A 270 3.63 17.25 -17.18
C ASP A 270 4.15 16.12 -18.09
N PRO A 271 3.72 16.03 -19.36
CA PRO A 271 4.13 14.96 -20.27
C PRO A 271 5.65 14.86 -20.49
N LYS A 272 6.38 15.99 -20.46
CA LYS A 272 7.84 15.97 -20.63
C LYS A 272 8.51 15.39 -19.38
N LEU A 273 8.03 15.73 -18.18
CA LEU A 273 8.53 15.13 -16.94
C LEU A 273 8.14 13.66 -16.80
N LEU A 274 6.93 13.28 -17.24
CA LEU A 274 6.56 11.86 -17.34
C LEU A 274 7.56 11.10 -18.21
N GLN A 275 7.83 11.60 -19.43
CA GLN A 275 8.80 10.96 -20.32
C GLN A 275 10.19 10.90 -19.70
N TRP A 276 10.64 11.99 -19.06
CA TRP A 276 11.93 12.02 -18.39
C TRP A 276 12.04 10.92 -17.32
N PHE A 277 11.04 10.76 -16.44
CA PHE A 277 11.06 9.69 -15.43
C PHE A 277 11.00 8.28 -16.04
N LEU A 278 10.26 8.10 -17.15
CA LEU A 278 10.26 6.84 -17.90
C LEU A 278 11.64 6.51 -18.48
N ASP A 279 12.33 7.50 -19.05
CA ASP A 279 13.69 7.37 -19.58
C ASP A 279 14.70 7.09 -18.47
N GLN A 280 14.49 7.68 -17.28
CA GLN A 280 15.23 7.35 -16.06
C GLN A 280 14.92 5.96 -15.53
N LYS A 281 13.97 5.22 -16.09
CA LYS A 281 13.61 3.85 -15.70
C LYS A 281 13.30 3.70 -14.19
N ILE A 282 12.65 4.68 -13.57
CA ILE A 282 12.18 4.54 -12.18
C ILE A 282 11.03 3.52 -12.09
N ASP A 283 10.75 3.01 -10.90
CA ASP A 283 9.78 1.91 -10.74
C ASP A 283 8.34 2.39 -10.92
N PHE A 284 8.00 3.56 -10.36
CA PHE A 284 6.63 4.08 -10.35
C PHE A 284 6.57 5.57 -10.62
N ILE A 285 5.43 6.01 -11.15
CA ILE A 285 5.08 7.43 -11.24
C ILE A 285 3.64 7.59 -10.74
N THR A 286 3.48 8.40 -9.70
CA THR A 286 2.17 8.83 -9.17
C THR A 286 1.69 10.06 -9.93
N THR A 287 0.52 9.97 -10.56
CA THR A 287 -0.02 11.00 -11.46
C THR A 287 -1.53 11.18 -11.30
N ASN A 288 -2.02 12.39 -11.58
CA ASN A 288 -3.45 12.69 -11.75
C ASN A 288 -3.96 12.33 -13.17
N GLU A 289 -3.06 11.93 -14.08
CA GLU A 289 -3.37 11.63 -15.48
C GLU A 289 -3.05 10.15 -15.83
N PRO A 290 -3.56 9.16 -15.09
CA PRO A 290 -3.16 7.76 -15.27
C PRO A 290 -3.45 7.24 -16.67
N GLU A 291 -4.52 7.69 -17.34
CA GLU A 291 -4.83 7.32 -18.73
C GLU A 291 -3.76 7.77 -19.72
N MET A 292 -3.19 8.97 -19.51
CA MET A 292 -2.12 9.49 -20.36
C MET A 292 -0.85 8.67 -20.13
N LEU A 293 -0.45 8.46 -18.88
CA LEU A 293 0.74 7.69 -18.57
C LEU A 293 0.62 6.23 -19.04
N LEU A 294 -0.54 5.60 -18.89
CA LEU A 294 -0.82 4.26 -19.43
C LEU A 294 -0.63 4.19 -20.95
N LYS A 295 -1.01 5.23 -21.70
CA LYS A 295 -0.75 5.30 -23.15
C LYS A 295 0.74 5.45 -23.45
N MET A 296 1.50 6.12 -22.61
CA MET A 296 2.95 6.30 -22.79
C MET A 296 3.72 4.99 -22.53
N VAL A 297 3.37 4.24 -21.47
CA VAL A 297 4.08 2.99 -21.11
C VAL A 297 3.71 1.77 -21.96
N ARG A 298 2.65 1.85 -22.76
CA ARG A 298 2.23 0.79 -23.70
C ARG A 298 2.90 0.90 -25.07
N LYS A 299 3.58 2.01 -25.36
CA LYS A 299 4.37 2.20 -26.58
C LYS A 299 5.72 1.51 -26.44
#